data_AF-A0A919XUU8-F1
#
_entry.id   AF-A0A919XUU8-F1
#
_cell.length_a   1.000
_cell.length_b   1.000
_cell.length_c   1.000
_cell.angle_alpha   90.00
_cell.angle_beta   90.00
_cell.angle_gamma   90.00
#
_symmetry.space_group_name_H-M   'P 1'
#
loop_
_entity.id
_entity.type
_entity.pdbx_description
1 polymer ?
#
loop_
_entity_poly.entity_id
_entity_poly.type
_entity_poly.pdbx_seq_one_letter_code
_entity_poly.pdbx_strand_id
1 'polypeptide(L)'
;MKEYWNNRFIREGHIWGRQPSKTVIDAKRIFALNSVNIVLVPGAGYGRNTKILSESFQVDAIEISSEAVLLRRQWDTRSCFIEGSIFGLSSNSIVIIRYIDSYCLLIKRLQL
;
A
#
# COMPACT_ATOMS: atom_id res chain seq x y z
N MET A 1 16.31 -9.43 -2.43
CA MET A 1 15.41 -8.38 -1.90
C MET A 1 14.34 -8.92 -0.95
N LYS A 2 13.56 -9.96 -1.32
CA LYS A 2 12.54 -10.56 -0.44
C LYS A 2 13.07 -10.95 0.94
N GLU A 3 14.16 -11.70 0.97
CA GLU A 3 14.78 -12.19 2.22
C GLU A 3 15.24 -11.06 3.14
N TYR A 4 15.88 -10.02 2.59
CA TYR A 4 16.26 -8.83 3.35
C TYR A 4 15.04 -8.19 4.06
N TRP A 5 13.94 -7.99 3.32
CA TRP A 5 12.73 -7.41 3.90
C TRP A 5 12.07 -8.33 4.92
N ASN A 6 11.99 -9.63 4.66
CA ASN A 6 11.52 -10.60 5.64
C ASN A 6 12.31 -10.50 6.95
N ASN A 7 13.64 -10.54 6.88
CA ASN A 7 14.50 -10.44 8.07
C ASN A 7 14.31 -9.11 8.80
N ARG A 8 14.15 -8.01 8.05
CA ARG A 8 13.88 -6.66 8.59
C ARG A 8 12.55 -6.61 9.35
N PHE A 9 11.50 -7.24 8.83
CA PHE A 9 10.17 -7.30 9.45
C PHE A 9 10.10 -8.27 10.63
N ILE A 10 10.79 -9.42 10.57
CA ILE A 10 10.90 -10.35 11.72
C ILE A 10 11.53 -9.64 12.92
N ARG A 11 12.62 -8.90 12.69
CA ARG A 11 13.39 -8.28 13.78
C ARG A 11 12.67 -7.11 14.44
N GLU A 12 11.99 -6.28 13.65
CA GLU A 12 11.53 -4.96 14.11
C GLU A 12 10.01 -4.74 13.95
N GLY A 13 9.30 -5.63 13.26
CA GLY A 13 7.86 -5.59 13.10
C GLY A 13 7.36 -4.32 12.41
N HIS A 14 6.92 -3.35 13.20
CA HIS A 14 6.40 -2.07 12.70
C HIS A 14 7.56 -1.10 12.44
N ILE A 15 8.41 -1.45 11.46
CA ILE A 15 9.69 -0.79 11.18
C ILE A 15 9.58 0.72 10.90
N TRP A 16 8.38 1.17 10.54
CA TRP A 16 8.09 2.58 10.23
C TRP A 16 7.10 3.22 11.20
N GLY A 17 6.95 2.66 12.40
CA GLY A 17 6.04 3.13 13.43
C GLY A 17 4.56 2.86 13.12
N ARG A 18 3.68 3.30 14.00
CA ARG A 18 2.25 2.98 13.92
C ARG A 18 1.40 4.06 13.25
N GLN A 19 1.90 5.29 13.19
CA GLN A 19 1.16 6.41 12.62
C GLN A 19 1.30 6.43 11.09
N PRO A 20 0.23 6.76 10.34
CA PRO A 20 0.33 6.95 8.91
C PRO A 20 1.28 8.11 8.58
N SER A 21 1.89 8.08 7.38
CA SER A 21 2.64 9.25 6.92
C SER A 21 1.71 10.43 6.62
N LYS A 22 2.18 11.67 6.80
CA LYS A 22 1.43 12.87 6.43
C LYS A 22 0.99 12.82 4.95
N THR A 23 1.85 12.31 4.08
CA THR A 23 1.59 12.13 2.65
C THR A 23 0.35 11.30 2.35
N VAL A 24 0.08 10.22 3.11
CA VAL A 24 -1.12 9.41 2.85
C VAL A 24 -2.40 10.10 3.31
N ILE A 25 -2.32 10.97 4.31
CA ILE A 25 -3.45 11.80 4.76
C ILE A 25 -3.83 12.79 3.64
N ASP A 26 -2.84 13.47 3.06
CA ASP A 26 -3.05 14.39 1.94
C ASP A 26 -3.57 13.66 0.70
N ALA A 27 -2.99 12.49 0.38
CA ALA A 27 -3.44 11.65 -0.72
C ALA A 27 -4.90 11.20 -0.55
N LYS A 28 -5.29 10.74 0.65
CA LYS A 28 -6.69 10.35 0.95
C LYS A 28 -7.66 11.49 0.65
N ARG A 29 -7.32 12.72 1.06
CA ARG A 29 -8.15 13.90 0.76
C ARG A 29 -8.26 14.17 -0.73
N ILE A 30 -7.15 14.13 -1.46
CA ILE A 30 -7.13 14.39 -2.91
C ILE A 30 -7.90 13.30 -3.66
N PHE A 31 -7.77 12.03 -3.27
CA PHE A 31 -8.43 10.90 -3.89
C PHE A 31 -9.96 10.99 -3.74
N ALA A 32 -10.42 11.38 -2.54
CA ALA A 32 -11.84 11.62 -2.28
C ALA A 32 -12.40 12.74 -3.17
N LEU A 33 -11.66 13.87 -3.31
CA LEU A 33 -12.06 14.98 -4.18
C LEU A 33 -12.13 14.61 -5.67
N ASN A 34 -11.39 13.58 -6.10
CA ASN A 34 -11.35 13.12 -7.48
C ASN A 34 -12.18 11.85 -7.72
N SER A 35 -13.06 11.48 -6.78
CA SER A 35 -13.93 10.30 -6.87
C SER A 35 -13.18 9.00 -7.20
N VAL A 36 -11.98 8.84 -6.63
CA VAL A 36 -11.20 7.61 -6.77
C VAL A 36 -11.92 6.49 -6.02
N ASN A 37 -12.14 5.36 -6.69
CA ASN A 37 -12.78 4.18 -6.10
C ASN A 37 -11.76 3.14 -5.61
N ILE A 38 -10.70 2.92 -6.40
CA ILE A 38 -9.71 1.87 -6.17
C ILE A 38 -8.30 2.47 -6.10
N VAL A 39 -7.55 2.12 -5.05
CA VAL A 39 -6.16 2.52 -4.82
C VAL A 39 -5.29 1.28 -4.81
N LEU A 40 -4.19 1.31 -5.57
CA LEU A 40 -3.17 0.27 -5.56
C LEU A 40 -1.97 0.75 -4.73
N VAL A 41 -1.50 -0.02 -3.76
CA VAL A 41 -0.33 0.38 -2.94
C VAL A 41 0.81 -0.62 -3.13
N PRO A 42 1.82 -0.29 -3.95
CA PRO A 42 2.99 -1.15 -4.13
C PRO A 42 3.95 -1.00 -2.94
N GLY A 43 4.59 -2.10 -2.53
CA GLY A 43 5.51 -2.09 -1.38
C GLY A 43 4.80 -1.64 -0.10
N ALA A 44 3.59 -2.12 0.12
CA ALA A 44 2.72 -1.62 1.17
C ALA A 44 3.19 -1.96 2.60
N GLY A 45 4.23 -2.80 2.76
CA GLY A 45 4.81 -3.16 4.05
C GLY A 45 3.85 -3.97 4.92
N TYR A 46 3.63 -3.57 6.18
CA TYR A 46 2.66 -4.17 7.14
C TYR A 46 1.35 -3.38 7.32
N GLY A 47 1.21 -2.23 6.64
CA GLY A 47 -0.12 -1.64 6.40
C GLY A 47 -0.32 -0.28 6.98
N ARG A 48 0.78 0.34 7.40
CA ARG A 48 0.77 1.68 7.99
C ARG A 48 -0.08 2.67 7.20
N ASN A 49 0.09 2.70 5.87
CA ASN A 49 -0.61 3.64 5.00
C ASN A 49 -1.89 3.05 4.37
N THR A 50 -1.93 1.75 4.09
CA THR A 50 -3.12 1.11 3.51
C THR A 50 -4.30 1.14 4.46
N LYS A 51 -4.06 1.04 5.77
CA LYS A 51 -5.08 1.06 6.83
C LYS A 51 -6.02 2.26 6.77
N ILE A 52 -5.46 3.46 6.59
CA ILE A 52 -6.24 4.71 6.57
C ILE A 52 -6.95 4.90 5.22
N LEU A 53 -6.37 4.40 4.13
CA LEU A 53 -6.98 4.43 2.80
C LEU A 53 -8.15 3.46 2.72
N SER A 54 -8.03 2.28 3.32
CA SER A 54 -9.07 1.25 3.33
C SER A 54 -10.31 1.62 4.14
N GLU A 55 -10.29 2.76 4.83
CA GLU A 55 -11.48 3.39 5.44
C GLU A 55 -12.43 4.01 4.41
N SER A 56 -11.93 4.36 3.23
CA SER A 56 -12.67 5.19 2.27
C SER A 56 -12.57 4.69 0.84
N PHE A 57 -11.63 3.80 0.53
CA PHE A 57 -11.40 3.28 -0.81
C PHE A 57 -11.27 1.76 -0.78
N GLN A 58 -11.56 1.11 -1.91
CA GLN A 58 -11.06 -0.23 -2.12
C GLN A 58 -9.54 -0.16 -2.32
N VAL A 59 -8.79 -0.88 -1.49
CA VAL A 59 -7.33 -0.86 -1.52
C VAL A 59 -6.81 -2.23 -1.89
N ASP A 60 -6.18 -2.30 -3.06
CA ASP A 60 -5.32 -3.41 -3.45
C ASP A 60 -3.89 -3.06 -3.08
N ALA A 61 -3.13 -4.02 -2.57
CA ALA A 61 -1.78 -3.78 -2.10
C ALA A 61 -0.88 -4.94 -2.48
N ILE A 62 0.35 -4.60 -2.86
CA ILE A 62 1.36 -5.59 -3.24
C ILE A 62 2.54 -5.44 -2.31
N GLU A 63 3.00 -6.56 -1.77
CA GLU A 63 4.16 -6.59 -0.90
C GLU A 63 4.99 -7.85 -1.18
N ILE A 64 6.31 -7.67 -1.30
CA ILE A 64 7.21 -8.78 -1.61
C ILE A 64 7.50 -9.63 -0.38
N SER A 65 7.43 -9.04 0.82
CA SER A 65 7.73 -9.69 2.09
C SER A 65 6.54 -10.44 2.65
N SER A 66 6.67 -11.75 2.79
CA SER A 66 5.69 -12.63 3.45
C SER A 66 5.45 -12.20 4.90
N GLU A 67 6.51 -11.80 5.60
CA GLU A 67 6.44 -11.36 7.01
C GLU A 67 5.63 -10.07 7.18
N ALA A 68 5.80 -9.13 6.25
CA ALA A 68 5.01 -7.92 6.22
C ALA A 68 3.52 -8.20 5.92
N VAL A 69 3.25 -9.15 5.01
CA VAL A 69 1.89 -9.64 4.71
C VAL A 69 1.28 -10.36 5.92
N LEU A 70 2.06 -11.07 6.74
CA LEU A 70 1.57 -11.67 7.98
C LEU A 70 1.20 -10.60 9.01
N LEU A 71 2.08 -9.63 9.26
CA LEU A 71 1.82 -8.51 10.18
C LEU A 71 0.55 -7.74 9.81
N ARG A 72 0.30 -7.62 8.51
CA ARG A 72 -0.92 -7.00 7.95
C ARG A 72 -2.20 -7.54 8.55
N ARG A 73 -2.29 -8.86 8.73
CA ARG A 73 -3.54 -9.56 9.05
C ARG A 73 -4.12 -9.09 10.38
N GLN A 74 -3.26 -8.59 11.26
CA GLN A 74 -3.66 -8.02 12.56
C GLN A 74 -3.73 -6.49 12.53
N TRP A 75 -3.18 -5.84 11.50
CA TRP A 75 -3.02 -4.40 11.42
C TRP A 75 -4.08 -3.71 10.54
N ASP A 76 -4.25 -4.20 9.31
CA ASP A 76 -5.16 -3.67 8.30
C ASP A 76 -5.86 -4.83 7.60
N THR A 77 -7.09 -5.08 8.07
CA THR A 77 -7.93 -6.22 7.71
C THR A 77 -8.86 -5.94 6.53
N ARG A 78 -8.90 -4.70 6.01
CA ARG A 78 -9.81 -4.30 4.94
C ARG A 78 -9.15 -4.25 3.57
N SER A 79 -7.85 -4.01 3.51
CA SER A 79 -7.11 -4.01 2.24
C SER A 79 -6.88 -5.42 1.71
N CYS A 80 -6.95 -5.57 0.40
CA CYS A 80 -6.59 -6.79 -0.30
C CYS A 80 -5.07 -6.85 -0.48
N PHE A 81 -4.40 -7.82 0.13
CA PHE A 81 -2.95 -7.98 0.06
C PHE A 81 -2.54 -9.13 -0.84
N ILE A 82 -1.72 -8.81 -1.83
CA ILE A 82 -1.10 -9.77 -2.74
C ILE A 82 0.38 -9.86 -2.37
N GLU A 83 0.81 -11.05 -1.96
CA GLU A 83 2.24 -11.33 -1.79
C GLU A 83 2.88 -11.47 -3.17
N GLY A 84 3.75 -10.54 -3.54
CA GLY A 84 4.35 -10.53 -4.87
C GLY A 84 5.20 -9.31 -5.16
N SER A 85 5.81 -9.33 -6.34
CA SER A 85 6.54 -8.19 -6.88
C SER A 85 5.60 -7.31 -7.71
N ILE A 86 5.73 -5.99 -7.57
CA ILE A 86 5.01 -5.06 -8.45
C ILE A 86 5.38 -5.26 -9.93
N PHE A 87 6.60 -5.75 -10.21
CA PHE A 87 7.05 -6.08 -11.56
C PHE A 87 6.34 -7.31 -12.15
N GLY A 88 5.59 -8.07 -11.34
CA GLY A 88 4.78 -9.19 -11.81
C GLY A 88 3.37 -8.79 -12.29
N LEU A 89 2.96 -7.53 -12.14
CA LEU A 89 1.67 -7.06 -12.65
C LEU A 89 1.73 -6.76 -14.16
N SER A 90 0.75 -7.26 -14.92
CA SER A 90 0.54 -6.84 -16.31
C SER A 90 0.00 -5.39 -16.36
N SER A 91 0.58 -4.57 -17.24
CA SER A 91 0.56 -3.09 -17.14
C SER A 91 -0.70 -2.37 -17.66
N ASN A 92 -1.85 -3.03 -17.81
CA ASN A 92 -2.88 -2.48 -18.72
C ASN A 92 -3.84 -1.42 -18.17
N SER A 93 -3.72 -0.93 -16.92
CA SER A 93 -4.61 0.17 -16.43
C SER A 93 -4.12 0.95 -15.19
N ILE A 94 -2.80 1.07 -14.97
CA ILE A 94 -2.27 1.65 -13.71
C ILE A 94 -1.93 3.14 -13.92
N VAL A 95 -2.55 4.04 -13.15
CA VAL A 95 -2.16 5.46 -13.06
C VAL A 95 -1.20 5.62 -11.87
N ILE A 96 0.04 5.99 -12.15
CA ILE A 96 1.05 6.19 -11.09
C ILE A 96 0.93 7.62 -10.56
N ILE A 97 0.48 7.82 -9.31
CA ILE A 97 0.59 9.13 -8.65
C ILE A 97 1.77 9.10 -7.69
N ARG A 98 2.93 9.53 -8.17
CA ARG A 98 4.10 9.75 -7.31
C ARG A 98 3.83 10.96 -6.40
N TYR A 99 3.82 10.73 -5.11
CA TYR A 99 3.98 11.81 -4.13
C TYR A 99 5.45 11.87 -3.71
N ILE A 100 6.01 13.08 -3.71
CA ILE A 100 7.40 13.34 -3.35
C ILE A 100 7.54 13.19 -1.83
N ASP A 101 7.91 11.99 -1.40
CA ASP A 101 8.73 11.65 -0.22
C ASP A 101 8.60 10.15 0.00
N SER A 102 9.61 9.37 -0.43
CA SER A 102 9.85 7.93 -0.15
C SER A 102 8.72 6.89 -0.23
N TYR A 103 7.47 7.27 -0.53
CA TYR A 103 6.29 6.40 -0.59
C TYR A 103 5.56 6.57 -1.93
N CYS A 104 5.61 5.53 -2.76
CA CYS A 104 4.80 5.47 -3.99
C CYS A 104 3.39 4.99 -3.66
N LEU A 105 2.37 5.81 -3.94
CA LEU A 105 0.98 5.37 -4.05
C LEU A 105 0.62 5.21 -5.55
N LEU A 106 -0.11 4.15 -5.91
CA LEU A 106 -0.64 3.96 -7.26
C LEU A 106 -2.16 4.15 -7.23
N ILE A 107 -2.72 4.77 -8.26
CA ILE A 107 -4.18 4.88 -8.43
C ILE A 107 -4.56 4.05 -9.64
N LYS A 108 -5.56 3.17 -9.50
CA LYS A 108 -6.15 2.54 -10.67
C LYS A 108 -7.35 3.39 -11.08
N ARG A 109 -7.20 4.23 -12.12
CA ARG A 109 -8.35 4.91 -12.72
C ARG A 109 -9.06 3.87 -13.58
N LEU A 110 -10.20 3.37 -13.13
CA LEU A 110 -11.13 2.66 -14.01
C LEU A 110 -11.61 3.69 -15.03
N GLN A 111 -11.14 3.59 -16.28
CA GLN A 111 -11.91 4.15 -17.39
C GLN A 111 -13.16 3.28 -17.51
N LEU A 112 -14.32 3.93 -17.44
CA LEU A 112 -15.61 3.36 -17.82
C LEU A 112 -15.58 2.96 -19.30
#